data_AF-A0A3D0FXB8-F1
#
_entry.id   AF-A0A3D0FXB8-F1
#
_cell.length_a   1.000
_cell.length_b   1.000
_cell.length_c   1.000
_cell.angle_alpha   90.00
_cell.angle_beta   90.00
_cell.angle_gamma   90.00
#
_symmetry.space_group_name_H-M   'P 1'
#
loop_
_entity.id
_entity.type
_entity.pdbx_description
1 polymer ?
#
loop_
_entity_poly.entity_id
_entity_poly.type
_entity_poly.pdbx_seq_one_letter_code
_entity_poly.pdbx_strand_id
1 'polypeptide(L)'
;MSKERIDALRRLIRQYNTEYYAYDQPSVSDAEYDRVMHELQELEKQFPEYDDPESPSQKVGGAILDSFRKIKHKRPMLSLGNVYNRDEVLAFVQRVKEETGNEDIVVELKIDGLAMSVWYAEKKLSYAVTRGDGEVGEDVTHNVKTIKSLPTTLDIESEIEVRGEVYLPKKNFDEI
;
A
#
# COMPACT_ATOMS: atom_id res chain seq x y z
N MET A 1 6.21 25.60 -17.68
CA MET A 1 4.96 25.93 -16.95
C MET A 1 4.00 24.74 -16.87
N SER A 2 3.68 24.01 -17.95
CA SER A 2 2.74 22.87 -17.89
C SER A 2 3.24 21.67 -17.07
N LYS A 3 4.50 21.22 -17.27
CA LYS A 3 5.09 20.11 -16.51
C LYS A 3 5.12 20.35 -15.00
N GLU A 4 5.56 21.53 -14.56
CA GLU A 4 5.66 21.86 -13.14
C GLU A 4 4.28 21.86 -12.45
N ARG A 5 3.24 22.31 -13.16
CA ARG A 5 1.85 22.25 -12.67
C ARG A 5 1.35 20.82 -12.58
N ILE A 6 1.57 20.00 -13.61
CA ILE A 6 1.24 18.56 -13.60
C ILE A 6 1.90 17.87 -12.40
N ASP A 7 3.21 18.09 -12.21
CA ASP A 7 3.95 17.49 -11.10
C ASP A 7 3.46 18.00 -9.73
N ALA A 8 3.05 19.27 -9.63
CA ALA A 8 2.46 19.83 -8.41
C ALA A 8 1.09 19.21 -8.10
N LEU A 9 0.22 19.07 -9.10
CA LEU A 9 -1.10 18.44 -8.96
C LEU A 9 -0.97 16.96 -8.57
N ARG A 10 -0.04 16.22 -9.20
CA ARG A 10 0.28 14.83 -8.83
C ARG A 10 0.71 14.72 -7.37
N ARG A 11 1.59 15.61 -6.89
CA ARG A 11 2.00 15.65 -5.48
C ARG A 11 0.82 15.95 -4.55
N LEU A 12 0.00 16.93 -4.90
CA LEU A 12 -1.13 17.36 -4.10
C LEU A 12 -2.19 16.26 -3.96
N ILE A 13 -2.55 15.59 -5.05
CA ILE A 13 -3.50 14.47 -5.03
C ILE A 13 -2.94 13.28 -4.23
N ARG A 14 -1.63 13.00 -4.34
CA ARG A 14 -0.98 11.97 -3.51
C ARG A 14 -1.10 12.31 -2.02
N GLN A 15 -0.88 13.57 -1.65
CA GLN A 15 -1.07 14.04 -0.29
C GLN A 15 -2.52 13.85 0.19
N TYR A 16 -3.51 14.31 -0.59
CA TYR A 16 -4.93 14.16 -0.24
C TYR A 16 -5.34 12.70 -0.11
N ASN A 17 -4.84 11.82 -0.99
CA ASN A 17 -5.08 10.39 -0.88
C ASN A 17 -4.52 9.82 0.44
N THR A 18 -3.31 10.22 0.83
CA THR A 18 -2.73 9.79 2.11
C THR A 18 -3.55 10.30 3.30
N GLU A 19 -3.89 11.59 3.32
CA GLU A 19 -4.71 12.21 4.37
C GLU A 19 -6.06 11.53 4.54
N TYR A 20 -6.76 11.29 3.42
CA TYR A 20 -8.09 10.67 3.43
C TYR A 20 -8.02 9.17 3.73
N TYR A 21 -7.20 8.41 3.01
CA TYR A 21 -7.23 6.94 3.07
C TYR A 21 -6.27 6.30 4.07
N ALA A 22 -5.21 6.98 4.48
CA ALA A 22 -4.25 6.46 5.45
C ALA A 22 -4.45 7.07 6.85
N TYR A 23 -4.78 8.37 6.93
CA TYR A 23 -4.89 9.08 8.21
C TYR A 23 -6.32 9.38 8.66
N ASP A 24 -7.33 9.21 7.81
CA ASP A 24 -8.72 9.60 8.08
C ASP A 24 -8.84 11.06 8.56
N GLN A 25 -7.97 11.93 8.02
CA GLN A 25 -7.84 13.35 8.36
C GLN A 25 -7.71 14.21 7.09
N PRO A 26 -8.75 14.27 6.23
CA PRO A 26 -8.68 15.02 4.99
C PRO A 26 -8.50 16.52 5.24
N SER A 27 -7.51 17.14 4.59
CA SER A 27 -7.32 18.60 4.65
C SER A 27 -8.25 19.38 3.72
N VAL A 28 -8.92 18.70 2.79
CA VAL A 28 -9.80 19.29 1.77
C VAL A 28 -11.12 18.52 1.67
N SER A 29 -12.14 19.17 1.10
CA SER A 29 -13.42 18.53 0.79
C SER A 29 -13.32 17.70 -0.50
N ASP A 30 -14.27 16.77 -0.69
CA ASP A 30 -14.38 15.96 -1.90
C ASP A 30 -14.48 16.83 -3.17
N ALA A 31 -15.23 17.94 -3.10
CA ALA A 31 -15.36 18.87 -4.24
C ALA A 31 -14.03 19.53 -4.64
N GLU A 32 -13.16 19.80 -3.67
CA GLU A 32 -11.83 20.35 -3.94
C GLU A 32 -10.89 19.27 -4.50
N TYR A 33 -10.95 18.05 -3.96
CA TYR A 33 -10.22 16.91 -4.51
C TYR A 33 -10.59 16.66 -5.98
N ASP A 34 -11.89 16.61 -6.29
CA ASP A 34 -12.41 16.37 -7.64
C ASP A 34 -11.98 17.47 -8.60
N ARG A 35 -12.00 18.73 -8.15
CA ARG A 35 -11.52 19.87 -8.94
C ARG A 35 -10.05 19.70 -9.34
N VAL A 36 -9.19 19.34 -8.39
CA VAL A 36 -7.75 19.14 -8.61
C VAL A 36 -7.49 17.92 -9.50
N MET A 37 -8.25 16.83 -9.32
CA MET A 37 -8.18 15.64 -10.16
C MET A 37 -8.57 15.92 -11.61
N HIS A 38 -9.67 16.65 -11.82
CA HIS A 38 -10.10 17.06 -13.16
C HIS A 38 -9.08 17.96 -13.86
N GLU A 39 -8.48 18.90 -13.13
CA GLU A 39 -7.41 19.74 -13.67
C GLU A 39 -6.22 18.90 -14.14
N LEU A 40 -5.80 17.90 -13.34
CA LEU A 40 -4.71 17.00 -13.72
C LEU A 40 -5.04 16.22 -14.99
N GLN A 41 -6.25 15.64 -15.07
CA GLN A 41 -6.68 14.85 -16.22
C GLN A 41 -6.69 15.67 -17.52
N GLU A 42 -7.19 16.92 -17.47
CA GLU A 42 -7.20 17.80 -18.64
C GLU A 42 -5.79 18.19 -19.08
N LEU A 43 -4.89 18.46 -18.13
CA LEU A 43 -3.49 18.77 -18.45
C LEU A 43 -2.74 17.57 -19.04
N GLU A 44 -2.94 16.37 -18.50
CA GLU A 44 -2.31 15.15 -19.05
C GLU A 44 -2.83 14.82 -20.46
N LYS A 45 -4.10 15.11 -20.73
CA LYS A 45 -4.68 14.99 -22.08
C LYS A 45 -4.13 16.03 -23.06
N GLN A 46 -3.90 17.27 -22.60
CA GLN A 46 -3.34 18.34 -23.43
C GLN A 46 -1.85 18.19 -23.69
N PHE A 47 -1.11 17.56 -22.78
CA PHE A 47 0.34 17.35 -22.87
C PHE A 47 0.71 15.86 -22.77
N PRO A 48 0.43 15.04 -23.80
CA PRO A 48 0.74 13.61 -23.81
C PRO A 48 2.22 13.30 -23.62
N GLU A 49 3.13 14.25 -23.90
CA GLU A 49 4.56 14.10 -23.66
C GLU A 49 4.94 13.99 -22.18
N TYR A 50 4.02 14.31 -21.26
CA TYR A 50 4.20 14.17 -19.81
C TYR A 50 3.39 13.02 -19.21
N ASP A 51 2.88 12.12 -20.05
CA ASP A 51 2.21 10.91 -19.60
C ASP A 51 3.09 10.15 -18.59
N ASP A 52 2.47 9.74 -17.48
CA ASP A 52 3.12 8.98 -16.42
C ASP A 52 2.16 7.88 -15.98
N PRO A 53 2.49 6.60 -16.26
CA PRO A 53 1.70 5.47 -15.78
C PRO A 53 1.51 5.44 -14.27
N GLU A 54 2.36 6.13 -13.50
CA GLU A 54 2.25 6.24 -12.04
C GLU A 54 1.47 7.49 -11.57
N SER A 55 0.81 8.18 -12.50
CA SER A 55 -0.04 9.32 -12.18
C SER A 55 -1.28 8.88 -11.39
N PRO A 56 -1.70 9.64 -10.36
CA PRO A 56 -2.91 9.34 -9.60
C PRO A 56 -4.20 9.26 -10.44
N SER A 57 -4.24 9.94 -11.59
CA SER A 57 -5.36 9.91 -12.54
C SER A 57 -5.53 8.54 -13.22
N GLN A 58 -4.46 7.75 -13.30
CA GLN A 58 -4.42 6.45 -13.98
C GLN A 58 -4.78 5.27 -13.04
N LYS A 59 -5.05 5.52 -11.75
CA LYS A 59 -5.39 4.48 -10.76
C LYS A 59 -6.79 3.86 -10.92
N VAL A 60 -7.57 4.26 -11.93
CA VAL A 60 -8.92 3.73 -12.17
C VAL A 60 -8.81 2.40 -12.93
N GLY A 61 -9.45 1.35 -12.39
CA GLY A 61 -9.28 -0.06 -12.79
C GLY A 61 -9.14 -0.29 -14.30
N GLY A 62 -7.96 -0.77 -14.71
CA GLY A 62 -7.66 -1.26 -16.06
C GLY A 62 -7.88 -2.78 -16.20
N ALA A 63 -7.66 -3.29 -17.42
CA ALA A 63 -7.97 -4.64 -17.90
C ALA A 63 -7.94 -5.81 -16.89
N ILE A 64 -8.95 -6.70 -16.98
CA ILE A 64 -8.99 -8.00 -16.31
C ILE A 64 -7.79 -8.83 -16.80
N LEU A 65 -6.90 -9.22 -15.90
CA LEU A 65 -5.81 -10.14 -16.22
C LEU A 65 -6.37 -11.55 -16.44
N ASP A 66 -5.98 -12.20 -17.54
CA ASP A 66 -6.44 -13.55 -17.89
C ASP A 66 -5.97 -14.63 -16.89
N SER A 67 -4.91 -14.38 -16.13
CA SER A 67 -4.43 -15.26 -15.05
C SER A 67 -3.40 -14.58 -14.15
N PHE A 68 -3.34 -15.00 -12.88
CA PHE A 68 -2.32 -14.54 -11.94
C PHE A 68 -1.01 -15.32 -12.11
N ARG A 69 0.09 -14.59 -12.31
CA ARG A 69 1.44 -15.18 -12.36
C ARG A 69 1.93 -15.50 -10.95
N LYS A 70 2.57 -16.66 -10.76
CA LYS A 70 3.23 -16.98 -9.49
C LYS A 70 4.59 -16.29 -9.37
N ILE A 71 4.84 -15.69 -8.20
CA ILE A 71 6.12 -15.05 -7.86
C ILE A 71 6.63 -15.63 -6.54
N LYS A 72 7.91 -16.04 -6.54
CA LYS A 72 8.62 -16.43 -5.31
C LYS A 72 9.04 -15.18 -4.55
N HIS A 73 8.70 -15.10 -3.28
CA HIS A 73 9.13 -14.02 -2.40
C HIS A 73 10.67 -14.03 -2.27
N LYS A 74 11.31 -12.85 -2.34
CA LYS A 74 12.77 -12.73 -2.13
C LYS A 74 13.17 -13.19 -0.73
N ARG A 75 12.31 -12.94 0.26
CA ARG A 75 12.41 -13.46 1.63
C ARG A 75 11.07 -14.12 2.00
N PRO A 76 11.05 -15.32 2.61
CA PRO A 76 9.78 -15.91 3.02
C PRO A 76 8.98 -14.99 3.96
N MET A 77 7.65 -15.03 3.84
CA MET A 77 6.75 -14.39 4.79
C MET A 77 6.64 -15.26 6.04
N LEU A 78 6.90 -14.66 7.20
CA LEU A 78 6.90 -15.37 8.47
C LEU A 78 5.48 -15.78 8.90
N SER A 79 5.41 -16.83 9.70
CA SER A 79 4.20 -17.21 10.44
C SER A 79 4.44 -16.94 11.91
N LEU A 80 3.57 -16.15 12.53
CA LEU A 80 3.63 -15.90 13.96
C LEU A 80 2.95 -17.03 14.74
N GLY A 81 3.47 -17.33 15.92
CA GLY A 81 2.80 -18.20 16.88
C GLY A 81 1.64 -17.46 17.54
N ASN A 82 0.55 -18.18 17.84
CA ASN A 82 -0.60 -17.62 18.53
C ASN A 82 -0.48 -17.84 20.04
N VAL A 83 -1.05 -16.91 20.79
CA VAL A 83 -1.28 -17.00 22.24
C VAL A 83 -2.74 -16.66 22.51
N TYR A 84 -3.36 -17.35 23.46
CA TYR A 84 -4.82 -17.28 23.68
C TYR A 84 -5.20 -16.76 25.07
N ASN A 85 -4.22 -16.61 25.96
CA ASN A 85 -4.44 -16.14 27.31
C ASN A 85 -3.27 -15.30 27.82
N ARG A 86 -3.50 -14.65 28.96
CA ARG A 86 -2.53 -13.75 29.59
C ARG A 86 -1.25 -14.45 30.01
N ASP A 87 -1.37 -15.68 30.53
CA ASP A 87 -0.21 -16.41 31.05
C ASP A 87 0.75 -16.80 29.93
N GLU A 88 0.23 -17.18 28.76
CA GLU A 88 1.03 -17.42 27.55
C GLU A 88 1.77 -16.17 27.06
N VAL A 89 1.11 -15.01 27.10
CA VAL A 89 1.74 -13.73 26.76
C VAL A 89 2.89 -13.42 27.74
N LEU A 90 2.63 -13.53 29.05
CA LEU A 90 3.66 -13.27 30.08
C LEU A 90 4.84 -14.23 29.93
N ALA A 91 4.59 -15.50 29.63
CA ALA A 91 5.63 -16.48 29.36
C ALA A 91 6.46 -16.11 28.12
N PHE A 92 5.83 -15.59 27.05
CA PHE A 92 6.55 -15.09 25.87
C PHE A 92 7.45 -13.90 26.21
N VAL A 93 6.92 -12.90 26.93
CA VAL A 93 7.68 -11.70 27.34
C VAL A 93 8.87 -12.09 28.20
N GLN A 94 8.67 -13.00 29.16
CA GLN A 94 9.74 -13.48 30.02
C GLN A 94 10.86 -14.16 29.22
N ARG A 95 10.53 -15.01 28.23
CA ARG A 95 11.54 -15.63 27.35
C ARG A 95 12.33 -14.60 26.57
N VAL A 96 11.67 -13.59 25.98
CA VAL A 96 12.35 -12.52 25.24
C VAL A 96 13.32 -11.76 26.15
N LYS A 97 12.89 -11.45 27.38
CA LYS A 97 13.74 -10.77 28.36
C LYS A 97 14.96 -11.60 28.76
N GLU A 98 14.79 -12.90 28.96
CA GLU A 98 15.88 -13.82 29.30
C GLU A 98 16.90 -13.96 28.16
N GLU A 99 16.45 -14.00 26.91
CA GLU A 99 17.33 -14.17 25.74
C GLU A 99 18.02 -12.87 25.29
N THR A 100 17.32 -11.73 25.40
CA THR A 100 17.80 -10.46 24.82
C THR A 100 18.23 -9.43 25.85
N GLY A 101 17.81 -9.57 27.11
CA GLY A 101 17.97 -8.54 28.15
C GLY A 101 17.08 -7.32 27.95
N ASN A 102 16.19 -7.31 26.96
CA ASN A 102 15.26 -6.22 26.67
C ASN A 102 13.80 -6.63 26.92
N GLU A 103 12.98 -5.70 27.41
CA GLU A 103 11.54 -5.86 27.64
C GLU A 103 10.69 -4.86 26.85
N ASP A 104 11.30 -4.02 26.01
CA ASP A 104 10.60 -3.11 25.12
C ASP A 104 9.81 -3.91 24.07
N ILE A 105 8.49 -3.74 24.08
CA ILE A 105 7.56 -4.43 23.17
C ILE A 105 6.77 -3.39 22.40
N VAL A 106 6.70 -3.57 21.09
CA VAL A 106 5.76 -2.86 20.23
C VAL A 106 4.49 -3.69 20.14
N VAL A 107 3.35 -3.09 20.44
CA VAL A 107 2.04 -3.72 20.33
C VAL A 107 1.31 -3.07 19.16
N GLU A 108 0.85 -3.89 18.22
CA GLU A 108 0.08 -3.48 17.05
C GLU A 108 -1.23 -4.25 16.96
N LEU A 109 -2.24 -3.64 16.34
CA LEU A 109 -3.50 -4.33 16.07
C LEU A 109 -3.27 -5.35 14.95
N LYS A 110 -3.69 -6.60 15.17
CA LYS A 110 -3.70 -7.61 14.12
C LYS A 110 -4.87 -7.34 13.18
N ILE A 111 -4.58 -6.77 12.01
CA ILE A 111 -5.57 -6.55 10.97
C ILE A 111 -6.01 -7.90 10.39
N ASP A 112 -7.33 -8.05 10.19
CA ASP A 112 -7.92 -9.21 9.54
C ASP A 112 -8.11 -8.89 8.05
N GLY A 113 -7.13 -9.27 7.24
CA GLY A 113 -7.05 -8.92 5.83
C GLY A 113 -6.29 -9.97 5.04
N LEU A 114 -5.81 -9.55 3.86
CA LEU A 114 -4.94 -10.33 3.01
C LEU A 114 -3.51 -9.80 3.10
N ALA A 115 -2.64 -10.62 3.68
CA ALA A 115 -1.21 -10.35 3.75
C ALA A 115 -0.61 -10.18 2.35
N MET A 116 0.12 -9.07 2.17
CA MET A 116 0.68 -8.61 0.90
C MET A 116 2.15 -8.26 1.06
N SER A 117 2.94 -8.57 0.03
CA SER A 117 4.30 -8.08 -0.15
C SER A 117 4.33 -7.10 -1.33
N VAL A 118 4.93 -5.92 -1.15
CA VAL A 118 5.05 -4.90 -2.19
C VAL A 118 6.52 -4.56 -2.36
N TRP A 119 7.04 -4.77 -3.57
CA TRP A 119 8.42 -4.47 -3.91
C TRP A 119 8.53 -3.10 -4.58
N TYR A 120 9.39 -2.25 -4.04
CA TYR A 120 9.77 -0.99 -4.65
C TYR A 120 11.19 -1.08 -5.19
N ALA A 121 11.39 -0.64 -6.43
CA ALA A 121 12.69 -0.51 -7.07
C ALA A 121 12.72 0.81 -7.84
N GLU A 122 13.88 1.48 -7.87
CA GLU A 122 14.03 2.79 -8.54
C GLU A 122 12.96 3.80 -8.12
N LYS A 123 12.66 3.87 -6.81
CA LYS A 123 11.61 4.74 -6.22
C LYS A 123 10.18 4.43 -6.64
N LYS A 124 9.91 3.35 -7.39
CA LYS A 124 8.58 3.00 -7.92
C LYS A 124 8.11 1.63 -7.46
N LEU A 125 6.79 1.46 -7.34
CA LEU A 125 6.17 0.16 -7.10
C LEU A 125 6.43 -0.74 -8.32
N SER A 126 7.26 -1.75 -8.12
CA SER A 126 7.66 -2.70 -9.17
C SER A 126 6.62 -3.80 -9.33
N TYR A 127 6.32 -4.51 -8.22
CA TYR A 127 5.29 -5.54 -8.20
C TYR A 127 4.70 -5.73 -6.79
N ALA A 128 3.51 -6.32 -6.72
CA ALA A 128 2.85 -6.72 -5.48
C ALA A 128 2.42 -8.19 -5.55
N VAL A 129 2.65 -8.93 -4.48
CA VAL A 129 2.44 -10.38 -4.40
C VAL A 129 1.63 -10.73 -3.17
N THR A 130 0.61 -11.57 -3.33
CA THR A 130 -0.12 -12.17 -2.20
C THR A 130 0.81 -13.02 -1.34
N ARG A 131 0.42 -13.30 -0.08
CA ARG A 131 1.20 -14.19 0.77
C ARG A 131 1.37 -15.60 0.19
N GLY A 132 0.29 -16.17 -0.37
CA GLY A 132 0.25 -17.57 -0.77
C GLY A 132 0.62 -18.52 0.37
N ASP A 133 1.58 -19.41 0.12
CA ASP A 133 2.11 -20.33 1.15
C ASP A 133 3.20 -19.71 2.04
N GLY A 134 3.58 -18.46 1.77
CA GLY A 134 4.66 -17.74 2.44
C GLY A 134 5.99 -17.78 1.70
N GLU A 135 6.18 -18.69 0.75
CA GLU A 135 7.34 -18.71 -0.17
C GLU A 135 6.98 -18.23 -1.57
N VAL A 136 5.80 -18.61 -2.05
CA VAL A 136 5.29 -18.28 -3.38
C VAL A 136 3.88 -17.73 -3.26
N GLY A 137 3.65 -16.59 -3.90
CA GLY A 137 2.33 -15.98 -4.02
C GLY A 137 1.97 -15.63 -5.45
N GLU A 138 0.91 -14.85 -5.60
CA GLU A 138 0.33 -14.45 -6.88
C GLU A 138 0.56 -12.96 -7.13
N ASP A 139 0.99 -12.62 -8.34
CA ASP A 139 1.18 -11.25 -8.81
C ASP A 139 -0.17 -10.55 -8.95
N VAL A 140 -0.43 -9.60 -8.06
CA VAL A 140 -1.65 -8.80 -8.01
C VAL A 140 -1.34 -7.31 -8.18
N THR A 141 -0.20 -6.99 -8.81
CA THR A 141 0.31 -5.62 -8.97
C THR A 141 -0.73 -4.66 -9.51
N HIS A 142 -1.46 -5.08 -10.54
CA HIS A 142 -2.48 -4.25 -11.18
C HIS A 142 -3.62 -3.88 -10.23
N ASN A 143 -4.14 -4.86 -9.48
CA ASN A 143 -5.20 -4.64 -8.48
C ASN A 143 -4.70 -3.78 -7.32
N VAL A 144 -3.47 -4.02 -6.87
CA VAL A 144 -2.88 -3.30 -5.74
C VAL A 144 -2.59 -1.84 -6.07
N LYS A 145 -2.23 -1.51 -7.33
CA LYS A 145 -2.03 -0.11 -7.77
C LYS A 145 -3.31 0.74 -7.68
N THR A 146 -4.50 0.13 -7.70
CA THR A 146 -5.77 0.87 -7.53
C THR A 146 -6.05 1.26 -6.08
N ILE A 147 -5.31 0.71 -5.11
CA ILE A 147 -5.45 1.07 -3.69
C ILE A 147 -4.93 2.50 -3.50
N LYS A 148 -5.82 3.39 -3.07
CA LYS A 148 -5.53 4.83 -3.00
C LYS A 148 -4.53 5.19 -1.90
N SER A 149 -4.60 4.52 -0.75
CA SER A 149 -3.65 4.69 0.38
C SER A 149 -2.25 4.16 0.09
N LEU A 150 -2.08 3.31 -0.93
CA LEU A 150 -0.76 2.77 -1.28
C LEU A 150 -0.01 3.76 -2.19
N PRO A 151 1.16 4.27 -1.79
CA PRO A 151 1.98 5.11 -2.65
C PRO A 151 2.54 4.28 -3.81
N THR A 152 2.45 4.79 -5.04
CA THR A 152 3.11 4.19 -6.20
C THR A 152 4.59 4.54 -6.31
N THR A 153 5.03 5.54 -5.53
CA THR A 153 6.40 6.02 -5.49
C THR A 153 6.86 6.25 -4.05
N LEU A 154 8.08 5.86 -3.71
CA LEU A 154 8.72 6.13 -2.42
C LEU A 154 10.02 6.90 -2.63
N ASP A 155 10.30 7.89 -1.79
CA ASP A 155 11.58 8.60 -1.84
C ASP A 155 12.67 7.84 -1.08
N ILE A 156 12.97 6.63 -1.56
CA ILE A 156 13.99 5.72 -1.01
C ILE A 156 14.84 5.23 -2.18
N GLU A 157 16.17 5.40 -2.10
CA GLU A 157 17.08 5.05 -3.21
C GLU A 157 17.31 3.53 -3.36
N SER A 158 17.23 2.78 -2.25
CA SER A 158 17.41 1.33 -2.23
C SER A 158 16.14 0.58 -2.63
N GLU A 159 16.29 -0.61 -3.22
CA GLU A 159 15.16 -1.54 -3.33
C GLU A 159 14.67 -1.98 -1.95
N ILE A 160 13.35 -2.03 -1.76
CA ILE A 160 12.73 -2.39 -0.48
C ILE A 160 11.49 -3.27 -0.67
N GLU A 161 11.34 -4.25 0.21
CA GLU A 161 10.10 -4.99 0.42
C GLU A 161 9.33 -4.36 1.57
N VAL A 162 8.09 -3.95 1.32
CA VAL A 162 7.16 -3.55 2.37
C VAL A 162 6.10 -4.64 2.49
N ARG A 163 5.78 -5.03 3.72
CA ARG A 163 4.75 -6.01 4.02
C ARG A 163 3.61 -5.34 4.77
N GLY A 164 2.39 -5.72 4.45
CA GLY A 164 1.20 -5.18 5.07
C GLY A 164 -0.02 -6.03 4.81
N GLU A 165 -1.17 -5.54 5.28
CA GLU A 165 -2.46 -6.18 5.15
C GLU A 165 -3.36 -5.33 4.24
N VAL A 166 -3.89 -5.95 3.18
CA VAL A 166 -4.94 -5.34 2.35
C VAL A 166 -6.28 -5.78 2.92
N TYR A 167 -7.14 -4.83 3.26
CA TYR A 167 -8.44 -5.11 3.86
C TYR A 167 -9.53 -4.20 3.30
N LEU A 168 -10.79 -4.63 3.46
CA LEU A 168 -11.96 -3.82 3.15
C LEU A 168 -12.48 -3.20 4.46
N PRO A 169 -12.63 -1.86 4.54
CA PRO A 169 -13.26 -1.24 5.70
C PRO A 169 -14.64 -1.81 5.96
N LYS A 170 -14.98 -2.05 7.24
CA LYS A 170 -16.24 -2.71 7.63
C LYS A 170 -17.48 -2.08 7.02
N LYS A 171 -17.55 -0.74 6.99
CA LYS A 171 -18.66 0.01 6.37
C LYS A 171 -18.88 -0.38 4.89
N ASN A 172 -17.79 -0.58 4.14
CA ASN A 172 -17.85 -0.97 2.74
C ASN A 172 -18.18 -2.45 2.58
N PHE A 173 -17.77 -3.29 3.53
CA PHE A 173 -18.11 -4.72 3.53
C PHE A 173 -19.60 -4.93 3.78
N ASP A 174 -20.20 -4.16 4.69
CA ASP A 174 -21.64 -4.26 5.02
C ASP A 174 -22.57 -3.83 3.86
N GLU A 175 -22.04 -3.19 2.81
CA GLU A 175 -22.76 -2.77 1.60
C GLU A 175 -22.76 -3.83 0.48
N ILE A 176 -22.04 -4.95 0.65
CA ILE A 176 -21.93 -6.07 -0.31
C ILE A 176 -22.94 -7.17 0.03
#